data_AF-C0Z719-F1
#
_entry.id   AF-C0Z719-F1
#
_cell.length_a   1.000
_cell.length_b   1.000
_cell.length_c   1.000
_cell.angle_alpha   90.00
_cell.angle_beta   90.00
_cell.angle_gamma   90.00
#
_symmetry.space_group_name_H-M   'P 1'
#
loop_
_entity.id
_entity.type
_entity.pdbx_description
1 polymer ?
#
loop_
_entity_poly.entity_id
_entity_poly.type
_entity_poly.pdbx_seq_one_letter_code
_entity_poly.pdbx_strand_id
1 'polypeptide(L)'
;MHNPSNVSVDAIKLLGLMDEVCEKLGLRLRDYTTPEDLFEAVFSRTSIKILRKLDEKMGDEYLQDDLLGIMHRAVRARIRKVSPETVESGRSA
;
A
#
# COMPACT_ATOMS: atom_id res chain seq x y z
N MET A 1 -19.58 -15.86 7.51
CA MET A 1 -20.34 -15.18 6.44
C MET A 1 -19.70 -13.82 6.22
N HIS A 2 -18.83 -13.68 5.22
CA HIS A 2 -18.28 -12.36 4.85
C HIS A 2 -19.34 -11.62 4.06
N ASN A 3 -19.70 -10.42 4.51
CA ASN A 3 -20.68 -9.57 3.84
C ASN A 3 -19.92 -8.77 2.76
N PRO A 4 -20.13 -9.03 1.46
CA PRO A 4 -19.40 -8.34 0.37
C PRO A 4 -19.66 -6.83 0.32
N SER A 5 -20.70 -6.36 1.01
CA SER A 5 -21.10 -4.95 1.02
C SER A 5 -20.22 -4.03 1.86
N ASN A 6 -19.47 -4.55 2.84
CA ASN A 6 -18.55 -3.73 3.65
C ASN A 6 -17.23 -3.45 2.94
N VAL A 7 -16.75 -4.41 2.15
CA VAL A 7 -15.49 -4.34 1.39
C VAL A 7 -15.51 -3.15 0.43
N SER A 8 -16.63 -2.93 -0.28
CA SER A 8 -16.74 -1.82 -1.23
C SER A 8 -16.62 -0.44 -0.56
N VAL A 9 -17.15 -0.27 0.66
CA VAL A 9 -17.17 1.04 1.32
C VAL A 9 -15.79 1.43 1.84
N ASP A 10 -15.06 0.48 2.43
CA ASP A 10 -13.71 0.72 2.92
C ASP A 10 -12.70 0.84 1.76
N ALA A 11 -12.87 0.06 0.70
CA ALA A 11 -12.09 0.19 -0.53
C ALA A 11 -12.27 1.57 -1.18
N ILE A 12 -13.52 2.06 -1.31
CA ILE A 12 -13.81 3.38 -1.89
C ILE A 12 -13.18 4.49 -1.05
N LYS A 13 -13.27 4.41 0.29
CA LYS A 13 -12.63 5.40 1.18
C LYS A 13 -11.11 5.39 1.03
N LEU A 14 -10.52 4.21 0.88
CA LEU A 14 -9.08 4.02 0.73
C LEU A 14 -8.57 4.55 -0.61
N LEU A 15 -9.33 4.34 -1.69
CA LEU A 15 -9.05 4.92 -3.01
C LEU A 15 -9.21 6.44 -3.01
N GLY A 16 -10.23 6.98 -2.32
CA GLY A 16 -10.37 8.43 -2.13
C GLY A 16 -9.22 9.05 -1.35
N LEU A 17 -8.72 8.35 -0.32
CA LEU A 17 -7.49 8.73 0.37
C LEU A 17 -6.28 8.73 -0.57
N MET A 18 -6.21 7.80 -1.53
CA MET A 18 -5.11 7.76 -2.49
C MET A 18 -5.12 8.92 -3.47
N ASP A 19 -6.30 9.31 -3.95
CA ASP A 19 -6.43 10.48 -4.83
C ASP A 19 -5.96 11.76 -4.12
N GLU A 20 -6.41 11.97 -2.87
CA GLU A 20 -5.99 13.11 -2.05
C GLU A 20 -4.48 13.11 -1.77
N VAL A 21 -3.90 11.93 -1.49
CA VAL A 21 -2.46 11.80 -1.26
C VAL A 21 -1.67 12.04 -2.54
N CYS A 22 -2.13 11.55 -3.70
CA CYS A 22 -1.50 11.83 -4.98
C CYS A 22 -1.47 13.33 -5.27
N GLU A 23 -2.59 14.02 -5.05
CA GLU A 23 -2.70 15.47 -5.25
C GLU A 23 -1.74 16.24 -4.32
N LYS A 24 -1.72 15.90 -3.02
CA LYS A 24 -0.81 16.50 -2.03
C LYS A 24 0.66 16.29 -2.36
N LEU A 25 0.99 15.15 -2.99
CA LEU A 25 2.35 14.83 -3.41
C LEU A 25 2.70 15.38 -4.80
N GLY A 26 1.74 16.03 -5.48
CA GLY A 26 1.90 16.53 -6.85
C GLY A 26 2.07 15.43 -7.89
N LEU A 27 1.59 14.22 -7.61
CA LEU A 27 1.65 13.07 -8.51
C LEU A 27 0.41 13.04 -9.40
N ARG A 28 0.58 12.83 -10.70
CA ARG A 28 -0.53 12.70 -11.64
C ARG A 28 -0.63 11.26 -12.09
N LEU A 29 -1.83 10.67 -11.98
CA LEU A 29 -2.14 9.30 -12.41
C LEU A 29 -1.63 8.98 -13.83
N ARG A 30 -1.76 9.93 -14.77
CA ARG A 30 -1.33 9.78 -16.17
C ARG A 30 0.18 9.61 -16.37
N ASP A 31 0.98 9.96 -15.36
CA ASP A 31 2.44 9.85 -15.42
C ASP A 31 2.91 8.42 -15.06
N TYR A 32 1.97 7.54 -14.68
CA TYR A 32 2.25 6.16 -14.27
C TYR A 32 1.54 5.17 -15.21
N THR A 33 2.25 4.11 -15.58
CA THR A 33 1.73 3.08 -16.50
C THR A 33 0.91 2.03 -15.76
N THR A 34 1.28 1.74 -14.51
CA THR A 34 0.60 0.78 -13.67
C THR A 34 0.20 1.38 -12.32
N PRO A 35 -0.85 0.86 -11.65
CA PRO A 35 -1.18 1.25 -10.29
C PRO A 35 -0.04 0.99 -9.29
N GLU A 36 0.75 -0.07 -9.53
CA GLU A 36 1.90 -0.41 -8.69
C GLU A 36 2.95 0.72 -8.70
N ASP A 37 3.31 1.24 -9.88
CA ASP A 37 4.27 2.35 -10.00
C ASP A 37 3.79 3.61 -9.26
N LEU A 38 2.49 3.91 -9.38
CA LEU A 38 1.87 5.04 -8.68
C LEU A 38 1.95 4.84 -7.16
N PHE A 39 1.57 3.67 -6.67
CA PHE A 39 1.60 3.36 -5.24
C PHE A 39 3.03 3.37 -4.69
N GLU A 40 4.01 2.83 -5.42
CA GLU A 40 5.41 2.92 -5.01
C GLU A 40 5.86 4.37 -4.90
N ALA A 41 5.52 5.23 -5.88
CA ALA A 41 5.85 6.65 -5.85
C ALA A 41 5.20 7.38 -4.66
N VAL A 42 3.93 7.11 -4.38
CA VAL A 42 3.20 7.65 -3.22
C VAL A 42 3.86 7.21 -1.91
N PHE A 43 4.10 5.91 -1.75
CA PHE A 43 4.67 5.36 -0.52
C PHE A 43 6.15 5.68 -0.36
N SER A 44 6.87 5.98 -1.45
CA SER A 44 8.24 6.49 -1.38
C SER A 44 8.34 7.80 -0.60
N ARG A 45 7.31 8.67 -0.73
CA ARG A 45 7.21 9.99 -0.08
C ARG A 45 6.41 9.97 1.23
N THR A 46 5.81 8.84 1.56
CA THR A 46 4.98 8.68 2.77
C THR A 46 5.84 8.21 3.94
N SER A 47 5.59 8.76 5.14
CA SER A 47 6.32 8.35 6.34
C SER A 47 6.03 6.91 6.73
N ILE A 48 7.03 6.21 7.27
CA ILE A 48 6.88 4.80 7.68
C ILE A 48 5.79 4.57 8.73
N LYS A 49 5.54 5.55 9.62
CA LYS A 49 4.47 5.50 10.62
C LYS A 49 3.09 5.42 9.98
N ILE A 50 2.88 6.14 8.88
CA ILE A 50 1.62 6.12 8.12
C ILE A 50 1.49 4.79 7.38
N LEU A 51 2.58 4.30 6.77
CA LEU A 51 2.59 3.02 6.07
C LEU A 51 2.25 1.85 7.00
N ARG A 52 2.80 1.79 8.22
CA ARG A 52 2.46 0.75 9.20
C ARG A 52 0.99 0.76 9.58
N LYS A 53 0.43 1.95 9.87
CA LYS A 53 -1.02 2.08 10.15
C LYS A 53 -1.88 1.63 8.97
N LEU A 54 -1.40 1.87 7.74
CA LEU A 54 -2.09 1.48 6.52
C LEU A 54 -2.05 -0.04 6.32
N ASP A 55 -0.90 -0.67 6.56
CA ASP A 55 -0.72 -2.14 6.55
C ASP A 55 -1.60 -2.83 7.60
N GLU A 56 -1.65 -2.29 8.83
CA GLU A 56 -2.51 -2.79 9.90
C GLU A 56 -4.01 -2.64 9.58
N LYS A 57 -4.39 -1.54 8.90
CA LYS A 57 -5.79 -1.25 8.57
C LYS A 57 -6.29 -2.06 7.38
N MET A 58 -5.43 -2.36 6.41
CA MET A 58 -5.75 -3.32 5.36
C MET A 58 -5.80 -4.71 5.98
N GLY A 59 -4.71 -5.22 6.56
CA GLY A 59 -4.66 -6.62 7.02
C GLY A 59 -4.61 -7.62 5.87
N ASP A 60 -4.35 -8.90 6.16
CA ASP A 60 -4.04 -9.92 5.15
C ASP A 60 -5.22 -10.30 4.25
N GLU A 61 -6.45 -9.99 4.67
CA GLU A 61 -7.67 -10.29 3.91
C GLU A 61 -7.76 -9.52 2.57
N TYR A 62 -6.97 -8.45 2.42
CA TYR A 62 -6.90 -7.63 1.20
C TYR A 62 -5.71 -8.00 0.28
N LEU A 63 -4.98 -9.08 0.55
CA LEU A 63 -3.92 -9.60 -0.32
C LEU A 63 -4.45 -10.34 -1.56
N GLN A 64 -5.54 -9.88 -2.15
CA GLN A 64 -6.07 -10.46 -3.39
C GLN A 64 -5.40 -9.83 -4.62
N ASP A 65 -5.62 -10.38 -5.81
CA ASP A 65 -5.08 -9.81 -7.06
C ASP A 65 -5.92 -8.64 -7.62
N ASP A 66 -6.51 -7.86 -6.72
CA ASP A 66 -7.22 -6.63 -7.03
C ASP A 66 -6.38 -5.38 -6.70
N LEU A 67 -6.91 -4.21 -7.02
CA LEU A 67 -6.23 -2.92 -6.83
C LEU A 67 -5.79 -2.70 -5.37
N LEU A 68 -6.58 -3.20 -4.41
CA LEU A 68 -6.28 -3.13 -2.99
C LEU A 68 -5.09 -4.01 -2.61
N GLY A 69 -5.02 -5.23 -3.13
CA GLY A 69 -3.86 -6.08 -2.89
C GLY A 69 -2.59 -5.61 -3.58
N ILE A 70 -2.67 -4.97 -4.76
CA ILE A 70 -1.51 -4.29 -5.38
C ILE A 70 -1.00 -3.17 -4.45
N MET A 71 -1.91 -2.33 -3.95
CA MET A 71 -1.58 -1.26 -3.01
C MET A 71 -0.97 -1.82 -1.72
N HIS A 72 -1.55 -2.87 -1.13
CA HIS A 72 -1.07 -3.48 0.10
C HIS A 72 0.34 -4.06 -0.06
N ARG A 73 0.60 -4.73 -1.19
CA ARG A 73 1.93 -5.23 -1.56
C ARG A 73 2.94 -4.09 -1.67
N ALA A 74 2.58 -2.97 -2.30
CA ALA A 74 3.45 -1.80 -2.39
C ALA A 74 3.75 -1.16 -1.02
N VAL A 75 2.75 -1.08 -0.11
CA VAL A 75 2.96 -0.63 1.28
C VAL A 75 3.98 -1.54 1.99
N ARG A 76 3.77 -2.86 1.96
CA ARG A 76 4.65 -3.84 2.60
C ARG A 76 6.06 -3.82 2.03
N ALA A 77 6.19 -3.74 0.71
CA ALA A 77 7.48 -3.61 0.03
C ALA A 77 8.23 -2.37 0.52
N ARG A 78 7.52 -1.23 0.63
CA ARG A 78 8.12 0.00 1.14
C ARG A 78 8.53 -0.13 2.60
N ILE A 79 7.66 -0.64 3.49
CA ILE A 79 7.99 -0.85 4.91
C ILE A 79 9.25 -1.71 5.03
N ARG A 80 9.36 -2.83 4.31
CA ARG A 80 10.55 -3.70 4.29
C ARG A 80 11.81 -2.97 3.83
N LYS A 81 11.69 -2.07 2.85
CA LYS A 81 12.80 -1.27 2.31
C LYS A 81 13.30 -0.20 3.28
N VAL A 82 12.43 0.38 4.12
CA VAL A 82 12.79 1.46 5.06
C VAL A 82 12.98 1.01 6.52
N SER A 83 12.35 -0.08 6.92
CA SER A 83 12.60 -0.80 8.17
C SER A 83 13.05 -2.22 7.80
N PRO A 84 14.35 -2.41 7.49
CA PRO A 84 14.95 -3.73 7.51
C PRO A 84 15.07 -4.18 8.97
N GLU A 85 13.96 -4.45 9.64
CA GLU A 85 13.98 -5.22 10.88
C GLU A 85 14.30 -6.67 10.48
N THR A 86 15.60 -6.96 10.45
CA THR A 86 16.19 -8.29 10.63
C THR A 86 15.61 -9.42 9.77
N VAL A 87 15.96 -9.43 8.49
CA VAL A 87 16.23 -10.71 7.78
C VAL A 87 17.74 -10.93 7.73
N GLU A 88 18.35 -11.00 8.91
CA GLU A 88 19.47 -11.94 9.10
C GLU A 88 18.85 -13.32 9.31
N SER A 89 18.53 -14.00 8.22
CA SER A 89 18.34 -15.45 8.24
C SER A 89 18.80 -15.98 6.89
N GLY A 90 19.96 -16.62 6.90
CA GLY A 90 20.49 -17.35 5.74
C GLY A 90 21.82 -16.88 5.17
N ARG A 91 22.75 -16.37 5.99
CA ARG A 91 24.18 -16.44 5.64
C ARG A 91 24.93 -17.21 6.73
N SER A 92 24.66 -18.51 6.78
CA SER A 92 25.54 -19.45 7.47
C SER A 92 26.48 -20.04 6.43
N ALA A 93 27.78 -19.78 6.64
CA ALA A 93 28.97 -20.50 6.19
C ALA A 93 29.08 -20.90 4.70
#